data_AF-T2SXD2-F1
#
_entry.id   AF-T2SXD2-F1
#
_cell.length_a   1.000
_cell.length_b   1.000
_cell.length_c   1.000
_cell.angle_alpha   90.00
_cell.angle_beta   90.00
_cell.angle_gamma   90.00
#
_symmetry.space_group_name_H-M   'P 1'
#
loop_
_entity.id
_entity.type
_entity.pdbx_description
1 polymer ?
#
loop_
_entity_poly.entity_id
_entity_poly.type
_entity_poly.pdbx_seq_one_letter_code
_entity_poly.pdbx_strand_id
1 'polypeptide(L)'
;SSLGQAIANTNDGMGIIQVADKAMDEQLKILDTVKVKATQAAQDGQTTESRKAIQSDIVRLIQGLDNIGNTTTYNGQALLSGQFTNKEFQVGAYSNQSIKASIGSTTSDKIGQVRIATGALITASGDISLTFKQVDGVNDVTLESVKVSSSAGTGIGVLAEVINKNSNRTGVKAYASVITTSDVAVQSGSLSNLT
;
A
#
# COMPACT_ATOMS: atom_id res chain seq x y z
N SER A 1 -1.05 -20.52 -43.88
CA SER A 1 -0.18 -19.39 -44.25
C SER A 1 0.53 -18.89 -43.00
N SER A 2 1.70 -18.27 -43.13
CA SER A 2 2.42 -17.66 -41.98
C SER A 2 1.54 -16.63 -41.24
N LEU A 3 0.72 -15.89 -41.99
CA LEU A 3 -0.24 -14.95 -41.43
C LEU A 3 -1.38 -15.63 -40.63
N GLY A 4 -1.83 -16.83 -41.06
CA GLY A 4 -2.81 -17.61 -40.32
C GLY A 4 -2.28 -18.09 -38.97
N GLN A 5 -1.03 -18.54 -38.92
CA GLN A 5 -0.39 -18.90 -37.65
C GLN A 5 -0.16 -17.67 -36.76
N ALA A 6 0.20 -16.53 -37.35
CA ALA A 6 0.36 -15.27 -36.61
C ALA A 6 -0.96 -14.81 -35.95
N ILE A 7 -2.10 -14.97 -36.64
CA ILE A 7 -3.43 -14.71 -36.05
C ILE A 7 -3.71 -15.67 -34.89
N ALA A 8 -3.42 -16.97 -35.04
CA ALA A 8 -3.59 -17.95 -33.98
C ALA A 8 -2.74 -17.60 -32.74
N ASN A 9 -1.45 -17.27 -32.94
CA ASN A 9 -0.55 -16.84 -31.86
C ASN A 9 -1.06 -15.57 -31.14
N THR A 10 -1.67 -14.64 -31.89
CA THR A 10 -2.26 -13.43 -31.32
C THR A 10 -3.48 -13.76 -30.46
N ASN A 11 -4.33 -14.68 -30.91
CA ASN A 11 -5.48 -15.15 -30.15
C ASN A 11 -5.05 -15.90 -28.87
N ASP A 12 -3.98 -16.68 -28.93
CA ASP A 12 -3.40 -17.34 -27.74
C ASP A 12 -2.87 -16.31 -26.74
N GLY A 13 -2.12 -15.31 -27.22
CA GLY A 13 -1.65 -14.19 -26.40
C GLY A 13 -2.81 -13.45 -25.72
N MET A 14 -3.89 -13.20 -26.46
CA MET A 14 -5.10 -12.59 -25.92
C MET A 14 -5.76 -13.46 -24.84
N GLY A 15 -5.87 -14.77 -25.08
CA GLY A 15 -6.41 -15.72 -24.11
C GLY A 15 -5.61 -15.76 -22.82
N ILE A 16 -4.28 -15.73 -22.91
CA ILE A 16 -3.39 -15.67 -21.74
C ILE A 16 -3.67 -14.43 -20.90
N ILE A 17 -3.71 -13.26 -21.53
CA ILE A 17 -3.95 -12.00 -20.83
C ILE A 17 -5.35 -11.97 -20.20
N GLN A 18 -6.37 -12.47 -20.90
CA GLN A 18 -7.74 -12.54 -20.34
C GLN A 18 -7.84 -13.47 -19.12
N VAL A 19 -7.13 -14.59 -19.13
CA VAL A 19 -7.10 -15.50 -17.96
C VAL A 19 -6.40 -14.82 -16.79
N ALA A 20 -5.26 -14.18 -17.02
CA ALA A 20 -4.56 -13.43 -15.99
C ALA A 20 -5.42 -12.28 -15.42
N ASP A 21 -6.08 -11.51 -16.29
CA ASP A 21 -6.92 -10.37 -15.91
C ASP A 21 -8.12 -10.79 -15.05
N LYS A 22 -8.83 -11.85 -15.46
CA LYS A 22 -9.95 -12.40 -14.67
C LYS A 22 -9.51 -12.97 -13.33
N ALA A 23 -8.32 -13.58 -13.26
CA ALA A 23 -7.76 -14.06 -12.00
C ALA A 23 -7.37 -12.89 -11.08
N MET A 24 -6.83 -11.79 -11.63
CA MET A 24 -6.55 -10.58 -10.88
C MET A 24 -7.81 -9.89 -10.37
N ASP A 25 -8.91 -9.90 -11.13
CA ASP A 25 -10.22 -9.39 -10.66
C ASP A 25 -10.69 -10.10 -9.38
N GLU A 26 -10.47 -11.41 -9.27
CA GLU A 26 -10.78 -12.15 -8.04
C GLU A 26 -9.85 -11.78 -6.88
N GLN A 27 -8.54 -11.59 -7.15
CA GLN A 27 -7.61 -11.09 -6.14
C GLN A 27 -8.00 -9.70 -5.63
N LEU A 28 -8.49 -8.80 -6.51
CA LEU A 28 -8.97 -7.47 -6.13
C LEU A 28 -10.18 -7.54 -5.18
N LYS A 29 -11.17 -8.40 -5.46
CA LYS A 29 -12.32 -8.62 -4.57
C LYS A 29 -11.91 -9.16 -3.19
N ILE A 30 -10.91 -10.05 -3.17
CA ILE A 30 -10.32 -10.54 -1.91
C ILE A 30 -9.68 -9.38 -1.14
N LEU A 31 -8.88 -8.54 -1.79
CA LEU A 31 -8.23 -7.38 -1.16
C LEU A 31 -9.24 -6.36 -0.63
N ASP A 32 -10.32 -6.10 -1.36
CA ASP A 32 -11.41 -5.25 -0.88
C ASP A 32 -12.07 -5.84 0.38
N THR A 33 -12.27 -7.15 0.42
CA THR A 33 -12.79 -7.84 1.60
C THR A 33 -11.82 -7.76 2.78
N VAL A 34 -10.51 -7.92 2.54
CA VAL A 34 -9.47 -7.75 3.56
C VAL A 34 -9.50 -6.33 4.13
N LYS A 35 -9.64 -5.31 3.27
CA LYS A 35 -9.77 -3.91 3.68
C LYS A 35 -11.01 -3.67 4.55
N VAL A 36 -12.16 -4.24 4.20
CA VAL A 36 -13.38 -4.16 5.01
C VAL A 36 -13.18 -4.80 6.38
N LYS A 37 -12.60 -6.01 6.43
CA LYS A 37 -12.29 -6.70 7.70
C LYS A 37 -11.28 -5.95 8.55
N ALA A 38 -10.23 -5.38 7.96
CA ALA A 38 -9.26 -4.55 8.68
C ALA A 38 -9.92 -3.30 9.28
N THR A 39 -10.83 -2.67 8.54
CA THR A 39 -11.63 -1.53 9.03
C THR A 39 -12.57 -1.94 10.16
N GLN A 40 -13.23 -3.10 10.05
CA GLN A 40 -14.06 -3.66 11.11
C GLN A 40 -13.24 -3.91 12.38
N ALA A 41 -12.05 -4.51 12.25
CA ALA A 41 -11.14 -4.78 13.36
C ALA A 41 -10.58 -3.51 14.00
N ALA A 42 -10.60 -2.37 13.31
CA ALA A 42 -10.13 -1.09 13.83
C ALA A 42 -11.13 -0.42 14.78
N GLN A 43 -12.39 -0.87 14.83
CA GLN A 43 -13.42 -0.28 15.69
C GLN A 43 -13.22 -0.67 17.17
N ASP A 44 -13.35 0.30 18.08
CA ASP A 44 -13.15 0.10 19.52
C ASP A 44 -14.23 -0.75 20.21
N GLY A 45 -15.36 -1.01 19.54
CA GLY A 45 -16.36 -1.97 20.01
C GLY A 45 -15.92 -3.45 19.89
N GLN A 46 -14.80 -3.73 19.23
CA GLN A 46 -14.25 -5.08 19.10
C GLN A 46 -13.37 -5.45 20.30
N THR A 47 -13.63 -6.59 20.91
CA THR A 47 -12.76 -7.20 21.94
C THR A 47 -11.49 -7.79 21.31
N THR A 48 -10.50 -8.11 22.14
CA THR A 48 -9.28 -8.82 21.72
C THR A 48 -9.57 -10.14 21.00
N GLU A 49 -10.54 -10.92 21.49
CA GLU A 49 -10.96 -12.19 20.89
C GLU A 49 -11.58 -11.99 19.52
N SER A 50 -12.46 -11.00 19.38
CA SER A 50 -13.08 -10.68 18.09
C SER A 50 -12.07 -10.20 17.05
N ARG A 51 -11.09 -9.38 17.45
CA ARG A 51 -9.99 -8.95 16.55
C ARG A 51 -9.12 -10.14 16.12
N LYS A 52 -8.86 -11.12 17.00
CA LYS A 52 -8.16 -12.36 16.63
C LYS A 52 -8.94 -13.19 15.62
N ALA A 53 -10.26 -13.31 15.77
CA ALA A 53 -11.11 -14.02 14.82
C ALA A 53 -11.09 -13.35 13.43
N ILE A 54 -11.24 -12.02 13.38
CA ILE A 54 -11.15 -11.25 12.13
C ILE A 54 -9.77 -11.40 11.49
N GLN A 55 -8.69 -11.39 12.28
CA GLN A 55 -7.33 -11.62 11.77
C GLN A 55 -7.19 -13.01 11.13
N SER A 56 -7.78 -14.05 11.74
CA SER A 56 -7.78 -15.40 11.17
C SER A 56 -8.47 -15.44 9.80
N ASP A 57 -9.62 -14.75 9.67
CA ASP A 57 -10.30 -14.63 8.38
C ASP A 57 -9.44 -13.90 7.34
N ILE A 58 -8.76 -12.81 7.73
CA ILE A 58 -7.84 -12.08 6.84
C ILE A 58 -6.71 -13.00 6.37
N VAL A 59 -6.13 -13.80 7.25
CA VAL A 59 -5.08 -14.76 6.88
C VAL A 59 -5.59 -15.77 5.85
N ARG A 60 -6.82 -16.30 6.03
CA ARG A 60 -7.43 -17.23 5.06
C ARG A 60 -7.69 -16.57 3.71
N LEU A 61 -8.12 -15.31 3.71
CA LEU A 61 -8.30 -14.53 2.47
C LEU A 61 -6.97 -14.32 1.74
N ILE A 62 -5.90 -13.96 2.46
CA ILE A 62 -4.55 -13.80 1.90
C ILE A 62 -4.04 -15.15 1.34
N GLN A 63 -4.28 -16.26 2.03
CA GLN A 63 -3.95 -17.60 1.51
C GLN A 63 -4.72 -17.91 0.22
N GLY A 64 -5.99 -17.50 0.12
CA GLY A 64 -6.78 -17.60 -1.12
C GLY A 64 -6.19 -16.76 -2.25
N LEU A 65 -5.78 -15.52 -1.96
CA LEU A 65 -5.10 -14.65 -2.91
C LEU A 65 -3.80 -15.28 -3.44
N ASP A 66 -2.99 -15.85 -2.55
CA ASP A 66 -1.75 -16.54 -2.90
C ASP A 66 -2.02 -17.82 -3.71
N ASN A 67 -3.09 -18.54 -3.39
CA ASN A 67 -3.49 -19.71 -4.18
C ASN A 67 -3.81 -19.30 -5.61
N ILE A 68 -4.58 -18.23 -5.83
CA ILE A 68 -4.85 -17.70 -7.17
C ILE A 68 -3.54 -17.31 -7.89
N GLY A 69 -2.65 -16.58 -7.21
CA GLY A 69 -1.37 -16.15 -7.78
C GLY A 69 -0.48 -17.33 -8.23
N ASN A 70 -0.46 -18.41 -7.44
CA ASN A 70 0.39 -19.57 -7.69
C ASN A 70 -0.24 -20.63 -8.63
N THR A 71 -1.56 -20.70 -8.72
CA THR A 71 -2.27 -21.74 -9.49
C THR A 71 -2.79 -21.26 -10.85
N THR A 72 -2.87 -19.94 -11.07
CA THR A 72 -3.30 -19.38 -12.36
C THR A 72 -2.25 -19.70 -13.43
N THR A 73 -2.60 -20.63 -14.31
CA THR A 73 -1.76 -21.11 -15.39
C THR A 73 -2.51 -21.11 -16.72
N TYR A 74 -1.78 -20.95 -17.81
CA TYR A 74 -2.28 -21.18 -19.16
C TYR A 74 -1.30 -22.06 -19.93
N ASN A 75 -1.77 -23.17 -20.48
CA ASN A 75 -0.91 -24.19 -21.11
C ASN A 75 0.31 -24.57 -20.26
N GLY A 76 0.11 -24.72 -18.94
CA GLY A 76 1.17 -25.09 -17.98
C GLY A 76 2.13 -23.96 -17.60
N GLN A 77 1.97 -22.74 -18.15
CA GLN A 77 2.77 -21.59 -17.76
C GLN A 77 2.07 -20.81 -16.64
N ALA A 78 2.76 -20.60 -15.52
CA ALA A 78 2.28 -19.74 -14.45
C ALA A 78 2.26 -18.27 -14.91
N LEU A 79 1.13 -17.60 -14.69
CA LEU A 79 0.91 -16.23 -15.18
C LEU A 79 1.19 -15.18 -14.10
N LEU A 80 0.72 -15.42 -12.87
CA LEU A 80 0.65 -14.41 -11.81
C LEU A 80 1.73 -14.53 -10.73
N SER A 81 2.63 -15.50 -10.84
CA SER A 81 3.73 -15.73 -9.88
C SER A 81 4.98 -14.89 -10.16
N GLY A 82 4.97 -14.05 -11.20
CA GLY A 82 6.13 -13.28 -11.68
C GLY A 82 7.06 -14.03 -12.63
N GLN A 83 6.81 -15.32 -12.89
CA GLN A 83 7.58 -16.12 -13.85
C GLN A 83 7.24 -15.80 -15.31
N PHE A 84 6.12 -15.13 -15.55
CA PHE A 84 5.68 -14.70 -16.88
C PHE A 84 6.36 -13.39 -17.28
N THR A 85 7.67 -13.44 -17.49
CA THR A 85 8.49 -12.28 -17.87
C THR A 85 9.05 -12.44 -19.28
N ASN A 86 9.08 -11.33 -20.02
CA ASN A 86 9.62 -11.20 -21.37
C ASN A 86 9.11 -12.29 -22.34
N LYS A 87 7.82 -12.67 -22.24
CA LYS A 87 7.21 -13.62 -23.16
C LYS A 87 6.96 -12.96 -24.49
N GLU A 88 7.29 -13.65 -25.57
CA GLU A 88 7.26 -13.09 -26.92
C GLU A 88 6.25 -13.86 -27.78
N PHE A 89 5.33 -13.12 -28.38
CA PHE A 89 4.30 -13.65 -29.28
C PHE A 89 4.61 -13.17 -30.69
N GLN A 90 4.93 -14.10 -31.59
CA GLN A 90 5.14 -13.77 -33.00
C GLN A 90 3.79 -13.51 -33.67
N VAL A 91 3.56 -12.26 -34.08
CA VAL A 91 2.28 -11.76 -34.63
C VAL A 91 2.37 -11.33 -36.09
N GLY A 92 3.55 -11.42 -36.70
CA GLY A 92 3.76 -11.08 -38.11
C GLY A 92 4.27 -12.25 -38.96
N ALA A 93 4.28 -12.04 -40.27
CA ALA A 93 4.71 -13.04 -41.25
C ALA A 93 6.23 -13.17 -41.37
N TYR A 94 6.99 -12.17 -40.89
CA TYR A 94 8.46 -12.12 -40.96
C TYR A 94 9.09 -12.20 -39.58
N SER A 95 10.36 -12.62 -39.52
CA SER A 95 11.15 -12.67 -38.28
C SER A 95 11.14 -11.32 -37.53
N ASN A 96 11.11 -11.36 -36.20
CA ASN A 96 11.14 -10.19 -35.31
C ASN A 96 9.89 -9.29 -35.35
N GLN A 97 8.76 -9.81 -35.84
CA GLN A 97 7.46 -9.15 -35.73
C GLN A 97 6.68 -9.73 -34.56
N SER A 98 7.01 -9.26 -33.35
CA SER A 98 6.53 -9.84 -32.11
C SER A 98 5.99 -8.81 -31.12
N ILE A 99 5.14 -9.29 -30.21
CA ILE A 99 4.68 -8.54 -29.04
C ILE A 99 5.32 -9.18 -27.81
N LYS A 100 5.92 -8.36 -26.96
CA LYS A 100 6.45 -8.80 -25.67
C LYS A 100 5.45 -8.49 -24.57
N ALA A 101 5.18 -9.47 -23.72
CA ALA A 101 4.33 -9.33 -22.55
C ALA A 101 5.09 -9.80 -21.29
N SER A 102 4.89 -9.08 -20.21
CA SER A 102 5.33 -9.47 -18.88
C SER A 102 4.20 -9.24 -17.89
N ILE A 103 4.00 -10.18 -16.98
CA ILE A 103 3.08 -10.08 -15.86
C ILE A 103 3.92 -10.20 -14.59
N GLY A 104 3.85 -9.18 -13.74
CA GLY A 104 4.54 -9.16 -12.46
C GLY A 104 3.93 -10.18 -11.49
N SER A 105 4.61 -10.43 -10.37
CA SER A 105 4.02 -11.26 -9.32
C SER A 105 2.89 -10.51 -8.62
N THR A 106 1.77 -11.19 -8.41
CA THR A 106 0.64 -10.69 -7.62
C THR A 106 0.45 -11.45 -6.31
N THR A 107 1.45 -12.21 -5.88
CA THR A 107 1.47 -12.90 -4.58
C THR A 107 1.62 -11.90 -3.43
N SER A 108 1.08 -12.26 -2.27
CA SER A 108 0.99 -11.42 -1.07
C SER A 108 2.32 -10.88 -0.57
N ASP A 109 3.43 -11.59 -0.80
CA ASP A 109 4.78 -11.18 -0.42
C ASP A 109 5.38 -10.10 -1.35
N LYS A 110 4.83 -9.95 -2.56
CA LYS A 110 5.28 -8.97 -3.56
C LYS A 110 4.39 -7.74 -3.65
N ILE A 111 3.17 -7.81 -3.13
CA ILE A 111 2.21 -6.70 -3.11
C ILE A 111 2.04 -6.14 -1.69
N GLY A 112 1.35 -5.00 -1.56
CA GLY A 112 0.98 -4.44 -0.25
C GLY A 112 2.15 -3.93 0.59
N GLN A 113 3.33 -3.70 -0.01
CA GLN A 113 4.49 -3.18 0.71
C GLN A 113 4.26 -1.71 1.08
N VAL A 114 4.29 -1.42 2.38
CA VAL A 114 4.18 -0.08 2.96
C VAL A 114 5.42 0.24 3.77
N ARG A 115 5.91 1.48 3.69
CA ARG A 115 7.01 1.96 4.51
C ARG A 115 6.46 2.80 5.66
N ILE A 116 6.74 2.37 6.88
CA ILE A 116 6.38 3.09 8.10
C ILE A 116 7.66 3.62 8.74
N ALA A 117 7.65 4.90 9.15
CA ALA A 117 8.74 5.52 9.87
C ALA A 117 8.17 6.33 11.04
N THR A 118 8.82 6.21 12.19
CA THR A 118 8.49 6.96 13.41
C THR A 118 9.73 7.73 13.85
N GLY A 119 9.59 9.04 14.06
CA GLY A 119 10.67 9.89 14.55
C GLY A 119 10.90 9.76 16.07
N ALA A 120 11.96 10.38 16.56
CA ALA A 120 12.19 10.54 17.99
C ALA A 120 11.15 11.47 18.63
N LEU A 121 11.02 11.39 19.96
CA LEU A 121 10.18 12.31 20.72
C LEU A 121 10.66 13.76 20.53
N ILE A 122 9.77 14.64 20.09
CA ILE A 122 10.06 16.07 19.95
C ILE A 122 9.82 16.74 21.31
N THR A 123 10.89 17.22 21.95
CA THR A 123 10.85 17.89 23.26
C THR A 123 11.11 19.40 23.17
N ALA A 124 11.69 19.87 22.05
CA ALA A 124 11.97 21.27 21.82
C ALA A 124 10.86 21.96 21.01
N SER A 125 10.67 23.25 21.27
CA SER A 125 9.83 24.13 20.45
C SER A 125 10.69 24.84 19.39
N GLY A 126 10.07 25.20 18.27
CA GLY A 126 10.76 25.87 17.17
C GLY A 126 10.04 25.72 15.84
N ASP A 127 10.57 26.38 14.82
CA ASP A 127 10.07 26.25 13.45
C ASP A 127 10.71 25.05 12.76
N ILE A 128 9.88 24.22 12.13
CA ILE A 128 10.29 23.04 11.38
C ILE A 128 9.94 23.25 9.92
N SER A 129 10.91 23.05 9.03
CA SER A 129 10.68 22.91 7.60
C SER A 129 11.08 21.50 7.16
N LEU A 130 10.15 20.77 6.53
CA LEU A 130 10.37 19.40 6.07
C LEU A 130 10.55 19.39 4.55
N THR A 131 11.60 18.72 4.08
CA THR A 131 11.82 18.48 2.64
C THR A 131 11.84 16.98 2.38
N PHE A 132 10.92 16.51 1.56
CA PHE A 132 10.97 15.17 1.00
C PHE A 132 11.89 15.18 -0.22
N LYS A 133 12.89 14.30 -0.22
CA LYS A 133 13.88 14.22 -1.30
C LYS A 133 13.43 13.22 -2.37
N GLN A 134 13.61 13.59 -3.63
CA GLN A 134 13.39 12.71 -4.80
C GLN A 134 12.08 11.90 -4.73
N VAL A 135 10.95 12.58 -4.48
CA VAL A 135 9.65 11.89 -4.27
C VAL A 135 9.17 11.10 -5.49
N ASP A 136 9.60 11.52 -6.69
CA ASP A 136 9.35 10.89 -7.98
C ASP A 136 10.65 10.36 -8.63
N GLY A 137 11.72 10.25 -7.83
CA GLY A 137 13.06 9.87 -8.30
C GLY A 137 13.91 11.03 -8.81
N VAL A 138 13.38 12.27 -8.89
CA VAL A 138 14.12 13.42 -9.41
C VAL A 138 13.92 14.68 -8.56
N ASN A 139 12.68 14.97 -8.16
CA ASN A 139 12.29 16.26 -7.59
C ASN A 139 12.18 16.21 -6.06
N ASP A 140 12.62 17.30 -5.43
CA ASP A 140 12.43 17.54 -4.00
C ASP A 140 11.12 18.31 -3.76
N VAL A 141 10.44 17.99 -2.65
CA VAL A 141 9.23 18.69 -2.19
C VAL A 141 9.49 19.27 -0.81
N THR A 142 9.63 20.59 -0.75
CA THR A 142 9.70 21.34 0.51
C THR A 142 8.29 21.72 0.95
N LEU A 143 7.96 21.46 2.21
CA LEU A 143 6.69 21.83 2.82
C LEU A 143 6.72 23.24 3.42
N GLU A 144 5.53 23.79 3.66
CA GLU A 144 5.32 25.01 4.44
C GLU A 144 5.99 24.84 5.82
N SER A 145 6.64 25.89 6.33
CA SER A 145 7.25 25.84 7.67
C SER A 145 6.17 25.83 8.75
N VAL A 146 6.34 24.97 9.75
CA VAL A 146 5.39 24.78 10.84
C VAL A 146 6.05 25.09 12.17
N LYS A 147 5.42 25.95 12.96
CA LYS A 147 5.85 26.21 14.34
C LYS A 147 5.37 25.08 15.25
N VAL A 148 6.28 24.46 15.98
CA VAL A 148 5.99 23.52 17.05
C VAL A 148 6.06 24.26 18.38
N SER A 149 4.92 24.44 19.04
CA SER A 149 4.82 25.03 20.38
C SER A 149 3.58 24.51 21.11
N SER A 150 3.30 25.03 22.31
CA SER A 150 2.11 24.71 23.10
C SER A 150 0.91 25.63 22.83
N SER A 151 1.04 26.63 21.96
CA SER A 151 -0.06 27.53 21.59
C SER A 151 -1.05 26.85 20.64
N ALA A 152 -2.31 27.28 20.67
CA ALA A 152 -3.33 26.82 19.72
C ALA A 152 -2.89 27.10 18.26
N GLY A 153 -3.17 26.15 17.36
CA GLY A 153 -2.74 26.26 15.95
C GLY A 153 -1.25 26.00 15.72
N THR A 154 -0.54 25.45 16.69
CA THR A 154 0.86 25.03 16.56
C THR A 154 1.04 23.59 17.05
N GLY A 155 2.21 23.01 16.82
CA GLY A 155 2.57 21.67 17.31
C GLY A 155 2.64 20.59 16.23
N ILE A 156 2.97 19.37 16.65
CA ILE A 156 3.20 18.25 15.71
C ILE A 156 1.93 17.78 15.01
N GLY A 157 0.74 18.05 15.57
CA GLY A 157 -0.53 17.82 14.89
C GLY A 157 -0.68 18.67 13.62
N VAL A 158 -0.29 19.95 13.69
CA VAL A 158 -0.29 20.85 12.53
C VAL A 158 0.72 20.42 11.48
N LEU A 159 1.89 19.93 11.91
CA LEU A 159 2.86 19.35 10.98
C LEU A 159 2.29 18.12 10.24
N ALA A 160 1.59 17.23 10.95
CA ALA A 160 0.93 16.09 10.33
C ALA A 160 -0.14 16.53 9.31
N GLU A 161 -0.89 17.59 9.61
CA GLU A 161 -1.85 18.18 8.68
C GLU A 161 -1.18 18.72 7.42
N VAL A 162 -0.08 19.48 7.54
CA VAL A 162 0.67 20.02 6.39
C VAL A 162 1.24 18.89 5.52
N ILE A 163 1.74 17.81 6.13
CA ILE A 163 2.17 16.60 5.39
C ILE A 163 0.98 16.00 4.65
N ASN A 164 -0.15 15.78 5.32
CA ASN A 164 -1.33 15.16 4.72
C ASN A 164 -1.96 16.01 3.60
N LYS A 165 -1.94 17.34 3.72
CA LYS A 165 -2.35 18.28 2.67
C LYS A 165 -1.52 18.12 1.40
N ASN A 166 -0.23 17.78 1.55
CA ASN A 166 0.70 17.55 0.44
C ASN A 166 0.89 16.05 0.11
N SER A 167 0.05 15.16 0.66
CA SER A 167 0.20 13.71 0.47
C SER A 167 0.07 13.26 -0.99
N ASN A 168 -0.75 13.93 -1.79
CA ASN A 168 -0.88 13.65 -3.23
C ASN A 168 0.42 13.90 -4.01
N ARG A 169 1.30 14.80 -3.52
CA ARG A 169 2.59 15.12 -4.14
C ARG A 169 3.74 14.28 -3.61
N THR A 170 3.66 13.88 -2.34
CA THR A 170 4.76 13.20 -1.63
C THR A 170 4.56 11.68 -1.53
N GLY A 171 3.33 11.19 -1.66
CA GLY A 171 2.97 9.80 -1.34
C GLY A 171 3.00 9.48 0.15
N VAL A 172 3.21 10.47 1.02
CA VAL A 172 3.38 10.26 2.47
C VAL A 172 2.15 10.77 3.22
N LYS A 173 1.68 9.96 4.18
CA LYS A 173 0.69 10.35 5.18
C LYS A 173 1.34 10.35 6.56
N ALA A 174 0.90 11.26 7.42
CA ALA A 174 1.43 11.43 8.76
C ALA A 174 0.32 11.41 9.82
N TYR A 175 0.66 10.90 10.99
CA TYR A 175 -0.16 10.95 12.19
C TYR A 175 0.68 11.50 13.34
N ALA A 176 0.05 12.27 14.22
CA ALA A 176 0.65 12.83 15.41
C ALA A 176 0.05 12.16 16.65
N SER A 177 0.90 11.73 17.58
CA SER A 177 0.50 11.27 18.90
C SER A 177 1.29 12.04 19.94
N VAL A 178 0.60 12.76 20.81
CA VAL A 178 1.20 13.58 21.88
C VAL A 178 0.72 12.99 23.20
N ILE A 179 1.52 12.11 23.77
CA ILE A 179 1.22 11.41 25.02
C ILE A 179 2.39 11.59 25.96
N THR A 180 2.11 12.03 27.19
CA THR A 180 3.07 12.07 28.29
C THR A 180 2.61 11.08 29.34
N THR A 181 3.41 10.05 29.59
CA THR A 181 3.19 9.09 30.67
C THR A 181 4.17 9.36 31.82
N SER A 182 3.68 9.31 33.05
CA SER A 182 4.49 9.43 34.26
C SER A 182 4.58 8.07 34.95
N ASP A 183 5.75 7.73 35.48
CA ASP A 183 5.98 6.49 36.25
C ASP A 183 5.40 6.57 37.67
N VAL A 184 5.06 7.78 38.14
CA VAL A 184 4.37 8.02 39.41
C VAL A 184 2.91 8.39 39.17
N ALA A 185 2.04 7.88 40.06
CA ALA A 185 0.64 8.27 40.11
C ALA A 185 0.53 9.80 40.25
N VAL A 186 -0.45 10.38 39.57
CA VAL A 186 -0.75 11.81 39.66
C VAL A 186 -1.05 12.14 41.12
N GLN A 187 -0.14 12.88 41.77
CA GLN A 187 -0.34 13.36 43.15
C GLN A 187 -1.41 14.45 43.16
N SER A 188 -2.07 14.67 44.29
CA SER A 188 -3.04 15.77 44.44
C SER A 188 -2.39 17.12 44.11
N GLY A 189 -3.01 17.87 43.20
CA GLY A 189 -2.56 19.21 42.81
C GLY A 189 -3.46 20.30 43.40
N SER A 190 -2.89 21.48 43.64
CA SER A 190 -3.67 22.70 43.92
C SER A 190 -3.91 23.46 42.61
N LEU A 191 -5.18 23.66 42.24
CA LEU A 191 -5.55 24.56 41.14
C LEU A 191 -5.35 26.00 41.61
N SER A 192 -4.41 26.72 41.02
CA SER A 192 -4.27 28.17 41.18
C SER A 192 -4.59 28.86 39.85
N ASN A 193 -5.24 30.02 39.93
CA ASN A 193 -5.73 30.84 38.80
C ASN A 193 -6.87 30.23 37.97
N LEU A 194 -7.95 29.84 38.66
CA LEU A 194 -9.28 29.79 38.03
C LEU A 194 -9.90 31.19 38.17
N THR A 195 -9.50 32.11 37.32
CA THR A 195 -10.13 33.43 37.15
C THR A 195 -10.38 33.67 35.68
#